data_AF-A0A433A267-F1
#
_entry.id   AF-A0A433A267-F1
#
_cell.length_a   1.000
_cell.length_b   1.000
_cell.length_c   1.000
_cell.angle_alpha   90.00
_cell.angle_beta   90.00
_cell.angle_gamma   90.00
#
_symmetry.space_group_name_H-M   'P 1'
#
loop_
_entity.id
_entity.type
_entity.pdbx_description
1 polymer ?
#
loop_
_entity_poly.entity_id
_entity_poly.type
_entity_poly.pdbx_seq_one_letter_code
_entity_poly.pdbx_strand_id
1 'polypeptide(L)'
;MPFCPTDHSEIAPPRIRGRLITLFQLAITLGIALGYFVDLGTQNLEGSASWRVPFAIQIVTSVALAAGCLVLPYRFSSTSTWFCSDYVLRRSVLITHFPISPRWLIYYGRDEEGLAALASMRAGGDRTDVDVVREYGEIRAEIKLEREMAETSWIELVKGTVLKRTLIGVFIQTFQ
;
A
#
# COMPACT_ATOMS: atom_id res chain seq x y z
N MET A 1 7.96 -6.63 -4.95
CA MET A 1 6.67 -5.91 -5.10
C MET A 1 6.91 -4.46 -4.74
N PRO A 2 6.68 -3.49 -5.63
CA PRO A 2 6.62 -2.12 -5.16
C PRO A 2 5.32 -2.03 -4.35
N PHE A 3 5.40 -1.68 -3.07
CA PHE A 3 4.25 -1.21 -2.33
C PHE A 3 3.82 0.09 -3.00
N CYS A 4 3.00 0.00 -4.04
CA CYS A 4 2.51 1.17 -4.73
C CYS A 4 1.34 1.70 -3.87
N PRO A 5 1.26 3.02 -3.59
CA PRO A 5 0.10 3.60 -2.92
C PRO A 5 -1.23 3.29 -3.64
N THR A 6 -1.17 2.85 -4.91
CA THR A 6 -2.33 2.37 -5.65
C THR A 6 -2.91 1.09 -5.06
N ASP A 7 -2.12 0.16 -4.51
CA ASP A 7 -2.64 -1.12 -3.98
C ASP A 7 -3.58 -0.91 -2.78
N HIS A 8 -3.24 0.00 -1.88
CA HIS A 8 -4.12 0.41 -0.77
C HIS A 8 -5.41 1.07 -1.27
N SER A 9 -5.33 1.72 -2.42
CA SER A 9 -6.44 2.43 -3.05
C SER A 9 -7.33 1.49 -3.87
N GLU A 10 -6.77 0.42 -4.43
CA GLU A 10 -7.47 -0.57 -5.26
C GLU A 10 -8.23 -1.58 -4.41
N ILE A 11 -7.67 -1.93 -3.24
CA ILE A 11 -8.31 -2.86 -2.30
C ILE A 11 -9.47 -2.21 -1.54
N ALA A 12 -9.43 -0.88 -1.36
CA ALA A 12 -10.49 -0.16 -0.68
C ALA A 12 -11.73 0.03 -1.58
N PRO A 13 -12.96 -0.07 -1.04
CA PRO A 13 -14.18 0.27 -1.78
C PRO A 13 -14.15 1.72 -2.29
N PRO A 14 -14.60 2.00 -3.53
CA PRO A 14 -14.49 3.33 -4.15
C PRO A 14 -15.21 4.43 -3.36
N ARG A 15 -16.20 4.08 -2.52
CA ARG A 15 -16.93 5.00 -1.65
C ARG A 15 -16.15 5.47 -0.41
N ILE A 16 -15.15 4.72 0.06
CA ILE A 16 -14.42 5.02 1.31
C ILE A 16 -12.90 5.18 1.13
N ARG A 17 -12.38 4.98 -0.08
CA ARG A 17 -10.95 5.04 -0.43
C ARG A 17 -10.24 6.29 0.10
N GLY A 18 -10.83 7.47 -0.13
CA GLY A 18 -10.25 8.74 0.32
C GLY A 18 -10.20 8.89 1.84
N ARG A 19 -11.22 8.38 2.54
CA ARG A 19 -11.30 8.43 4.01
C ARG A 19 -10.29 7.51 4.67
N LEU A 20 -10.03 6.36 4.06
CA LEU A 20 -9.07 5.39 4.59
C LEU A 20 -7.63 5.92 4.48
N ILE A 21 -7.27 6.52 3.35
CA ILE A 21 -5.94 7.11 3.13
C ILE A 21 -5.70 8.31 4.07
N THR A 22 -6.70 9.16 4.28
CA THR A 22 -6.55 10.29 5.22
C THR A 22 -6.43 9.85 6.67
N LEU A 23 -7.03 8.73 7.05
CA LEU A 23 -6.84 8.15 8.39
C LEU A 23 -5.41 7.63 8.60
N PHE A 24 -4.80 7.00 7.59
CA PHE A 24 -3.40 6.59 7.64
C PHE A 24 -2.47 7.81 7.73
N GLN A 25 -2.72 8.84 6.93
CA GLN A 25 -1.95 10.09 7.00
C GLN A 25 -2.10 10.77 8.37
N LEU A 26 -3.30 10.79 8.93
CA LEU A 26 -3.58 11.36 10.26
C LEU A 26 -2.87 10.59 11.37
N ALA A 27 -2.78 9.26 11.27
CA ALA A 27 -2.03 8.46 12.24
C ALA A 27 -0.53 8.79 12.22
N ILE A 28 0.05 9.01 11.04
CA ILE A 28 1.46 9.38 10.88
C ILE A 28 1.71 10.78 11.47
N THR A 29 0.86 11.76 11.17
CA THR A 29 1.04 13.13 11.69
C THR A 29 0.85 13.21 13.20
N LEU A 30 -0.11 12.47 13.77
CA LEU A 30 -0.26 12.36 15.23
C LEU A 30 0.95 11.69 15.88
N GLY A 31 1.53 10.66 15.23
CA GLY A 31 2.75 10.00 15.71
C GLY A 31 3.95 10.95 15.77
N ILE A 32 4.15 11.76 14.72
CA ILE A 32 5.21 12.78 14.68
C ILE A 32 4.96 13.88 15.73
N ALA A 33 3.73 14.35 15.87
CA ALA A 33 3.37 15.35 16.87
C ALA A 33 3.65 14.87 18.30
N LEU A 34 3.28 13.63 18.64
CA LEU A 34 3.60 13.02 19.93
C LEU A 34 5.11 12.90 20.15
N GLY A 35 5.88 12.58 19.10
CA GLY A 35 7.35 12.59 19.15
C GLY A 35 7.91 13.96 19.55
N TYR A 36 7.43 15.04 18.93
CA TYR A 36 7.85 16.39 19.29
C TYR A 36 7.54 16.77 20.75
N PHE A 37 6.39 16.34 21.29
CA PHE A 37 6.07 16.59 22.70
C PHE A 37 6.99 15.84 23.67
N VAL A 38 7.41 14.62 23.31
CA VAL A 38 8.38 13.86 24.10
C VAL A 38 9.73 14.56 24.06
N ASP A 39 10.19 15.00 22.88
CA ASP A 39 11.46 15.71 22.74
C ASP A 39 11.51 16.98 23.59
N LEU A 40 10.41 17.75 23.60
CA LEU A 40 10.23 18.93 24.47
C LEU A 40 10.23 18.59 25.96
N GLY A 41 9.75 17.41 26.35
CA GLY A 41 9.79 16.94 27.74
C GLY A 41 11.18 16.49 28.16
N THR A 42 11.96 15.92 27.25
CA THR A 42 13.30 15.39 27.53
C THR A 42 14.43 16.42 27.42
N GLN A 43 14.19 17.60 26.85
CA GLN A 43 15.21 18.63 26.62
C GLN A 43 15.90 19.15 27.89
N ASN A 44 15.24 19.08 29.06
CA ASN A 44 15.77 19.58 30.34
C ASN A 44 16.52 18.51 31.14
N LEU A 45 16.73 17.31 30.57
CA LEU A 45 17.52 16.25 31.21
C LEU A 45 19.01 16.45 30.91
N GLU A 46 19.80 16.76 31.94
CA GLU A 46 21.26 16.79 31.83
C GLU A 46 21.82 15.36 31.65
N GLY A 47 22.39 15.08 30.48
CA GLY A 47 23.13 13.85 30.21
C GLY A 47 22.72 13.08 28.94
N SER A 48 23.33 11.90 28.75
CA SER A 48 23.13 11.07 27.54
C SER A 48 21.72 10.47 27.39
N ALA A 49 20.82 10.70 28.35
CA ALA A 49 19.44 10.22 28.30
C ALA A 49 18.60 11.00 27.27
N SER A 50 18.94 12.27 27.02
CA SER A 50 18.14 13.17 26.18
C SER A 50 17.96 12.70 24.73
N TRP A 51 18.93 11.95 24.17
CA TRP A 51 18.82 11.41 22.81
C TRP A 51 18.40 9.94 22.75
N ARG A 52 18.45 9.20 23.87
CA ARG A 52 18.11 7.77 23.91
C ARG A 52 16.61 7.53 24.05
N VAL A 53 15.91 8.40 24.78
CA VAL A 53 14.47 8.30 25.01
C VAL A 53 13.66 8.37 23.69
N PRO A 54 13.95 9.30 22.75
CA PRO A 54 13.23 9.37 21.48
C PRO A 54 13.42 8.10 20.63
N PHE A 55 14.65 7.57 20.54
CA PHE A 55 14.92 6.32 19.83
C PHE A 55 14.26 5.10 20.49
N ALA A 56 14.25 5.04 21.82
CA ALA A 56 13.59 3.95 22.54
C ALA A 56 12.08 3.92 22.23
N ILE A 57 11.43 5.08 22.13
CA ILE A 57 10.00 5.18 21.79
C ILE A 57 9.72 4.77 20.34
N GLN A 58 10.60 5.12 19.39
CA GLN A 58 10.48 4.66 18.00
C GLN A 58 10.55 3.13 17.87
N ILE A 59 11.40 2.50 18.68
CA ILE A 59 11.49 1.04 18.76
C ILE A 59 10.20 0.47 19.35
N VAL A 60 9.66 1.06 20.42
CA VAL A 60 8.40 0.62 21.04
C VAL A 60 7.24 0.68 20.05
N THR A 61 7.09 1.76 19.28
CA THR A 61 6.03 1.89 18.27
C THR A 61 6.19 0.84 17.16
N SER A 62 7.43 0.55 16.76
CA SER A 62 7.74 -0.48 15.75
C SER A 62 7.41 -1.90 16.26
N VAL A 63 7.69 -2.18 17.53
CA VAL A 63 7.35 -3.46 18.18
C VAL A 63 5.85 -3.58 18.40
N ALA A 64 5.15 -2.50 18.76
CA ALA A 64 3.70 -2.49 18.91
C ALA A 64 2.98 -2.80 17.59
N LEU A 65 3.45 -2.23 16.48
CA LEU A 65 2.92 -2.55 15.15
C LEU A 65 3.23 -3.99 14.74
N ALA A 66 4.47 -4.47 14.99
CA ALA A 66 4.86 -5.85 14.73
C ALA A 66 4.03 -6.86 15.56
N ALA A 67 3.72 -6.53 16.82
CA ALA A 67 2.85 -7.32 17.67
C ALA A 67 1.39 -7.28 17.19
N GLY A 68 0.90 -6.12 16.72
CA GLY A 68 -0.42 -5.98 16.12
C GLY A 68 -0.63 -6.88 14.89
N CYS A 69 0.41 -7.03 14.06
CA CYS A 69 0.40 -7.96 12.93
C CYS A 69 0.32 -9.44 13.34
N LEU A 70 0.74 -9.81 14.57
CA LEU A 70 0.63 -11.17 15.10
C LEU A 70 -0.75 -11.49 15.66
N VAL A 71 -1.54 -10.47 16.04
CA VAL A 71 -2.84 -10.60 16.71
C VAL A 71 -4.02 -10.67 15.73
N LEU A 72 -3.82 -10.41 14.43
CA LEU A 72 -4.88 -10.60 13.42
C LEU A 72 -5.09 -12.10 13.14
N PRO A 73 -6.24 -12.71 13.52
CA PRO A 73 -6.53 -14.08 13.16
C PRO A 73 -6.91 -14.13 11.68
N TYR A 74 -6.04 -14.74 10.89
CA TYR A 74 -6.24 -14.95 9.46
C TYR A 74 -7.31 -16.04 9.26
N ARG A 75 -8.52 -15.63 8.86
CA ARG A 75 -9.54 -16.57 8.39
C ARG A 75 -9.34 -16.79 6.89
N PHE A 76 -8.47 -17.75 6.56
CA PHE A 76 -8.34 -18.29 5.21
C PHE A 76 -9.64 -19.02 4.85
N SER A 77 -10.44 -18.47 3.92
CA SER A 77 -11.54 -19.22 3.30
C SER A 77 -10.97 -20.02 2.14
N SER A 78 -10.98 -21.35 2.30
CA SER A 78 -10.50 -22.36 1.36
C SER A 78 -11.17 -22.28 -0.02
N THR A 79 -10.39 -22.29 -1.13
CA THR A 79 -10.54 -23.29 -2.21
C THR A 79 -9.27 -23.43 -3.08
N SER A 80 -8.71 -24.65 -3.08
CA SER A 80 -7.94 -25.36 -4.13
C SER A 80 -6.62 -24.79 -4.72
N THR A 81 -5.51 -25.26 -4.12
CA THR A 81 -4.40 -26.06 -4.73
C THR A 81 -3.81 -25.68 -6.09
N TRP A 82 -2.57 -25.14 -6.09
CA TRP A 82 -1.43 -25.49 -6.96
C TRP A 82 -0.14 -25.01 -6.25
N PHE A 83 0.48 -25.81 -5.37
CA PHE A 83 1.69 -26.59 -5.71
C PHE A 83 2.33 -26.20 -7.05
N CYS A 84 3.45 -25.44 -7.03
CA CYS A 84 4.71 -25.76 -7.72
C CYS A 84 5.75 -24.61 -7.57
N SER A 85 6.58 -24.66 -6.52
CA SER A 85 8.03 -24.32 -6.51
C SER A 85 8.49 -23.85 -5.12
N ASP A 86 9.01 -24.81 -4.35
CA ASP A 86 9.62 -24.71 -3.03
C ASP A 86 11.02 -24.05 -3.01
N TYR A 87 11.18 -22.79 -3.43
CA TYR A 87 12.49 -22.09 -3.32
C TYR A 87 12.49 -20.67 -2.71
N VAL A 88 11.34 -20.11 -2.30
CA VAL A 88 11.27 -18.77 -1.66
C VAL A 88 10.87 -18.87 -0.17
N LEU A 89 11.06 -20.04 0.43
CA LEU A 89 10.54 -20.40 1.75
C LEU A 89 11.43 -19.98 2.95
N ARG A 90 12.18 -18.87 2.84
CA ARG A 90 13.00 -18.38 3.98
C ARG A 90 13.23 -16.87 4.07
N ARG A 91 12.30 -16.03 3.60
CA ARG A 91 12.32 -14.61 3.98
C ARG A 91 10.93 -14.00 3.91
N SER A 92 10.47 -13.55 5.08
CA SER A 92 9.32 -12.65 5.25
C SER A 92 7.93 -13.32 5.23
N VAL A 93 7.57 -13.90 6.38
CA VAL A 93 6.24 -14.43 6.79
C VAL A 93 5.09 -13.38 6.69
N LEU A 94 5.35 -12.17 6.21
CA LEU A 94 4.37 -11.06 6.16
C LEU A 94 3.53 -11.03 4.86
N ILE A 95 3.92 -11.77 3.81
CA ILE A 95 3.38 -11.58 2.45
C ILE A 95 2.24 -12.58 2.10
N THR A 96 2.03 -13.62 2.90
CA THR A 96 1.08 -14.71 2.56
C THR A 96 -0.41 -14.36 2.80
N HIS A 97 -0.72 -13.21 3.39
CA HIS A 97 -2.10 -12.87 3.81
C HIS A 97 -2.67 -11.60 3.20
N PHE A 98 -1.92 -10.95 2.31
CA PHE A 98 -2.46 -9.85 1.53
C PHE A 98 -2.98 -10.40 0.20
N PRO A 99 -4.27 -10.23 -0.14
CA PRO A 99 -4.73 -10.57 -1.49
C PRO A 99 -3.90 -9.76 -2.48
N ILE A 100 -3.29 -10.45 -3.44
CA ILE A 100 -2.49 -9.82 -4.50
C ILE A 100 -3.39 -8.85 -5.26
N SER A 101 -2.90 -7.65 -5.59
CA SER A 101 -3.76 -6.66 -6.27
C SER A 101 -4.20 -7.21 -7.64
N PRO A 102 -5.50 -7.06 -7.98
CA PRO A 102 -6.05 -7.61 -9.22
C PRO A 102 -5.38 -6.97 -10.44
N ARG A 103 -5.02 -5.68 -10.36
CA ARG A 103 -4.31 -4.96 -11.42
C ARG A 103 -2.93 -5.55 -11.69
N TRP A 104 -2.17 -5.96 -10.67
CA TRP A 104 -0.88 -6.63 -10.85
C TRP A 104 -1.05 -7.94 -11.62
N LEU A 105 -2.03 -8.78 -11.25
CA LEU A 105 -2.29 -10.04 -11.95
C LEU A 105 -2.63 -9.81 -13.43
N ILE A 106 -3.49 -8.83 -13.72
CA ILE A 106 -3.85 -8.43 -15.09
C ILE A 106 -2.64 -7.88 -15.84
N TYR A 107 -1.79 -7.10 -15.17
CA TYR A 107 -0.55 -6.56 -15.73
C TYR A 107 0.43 -7.67 -16.14
N TYR A 108 0.52 -8.78 -15.39
CA TYR A 108 1.36 -9.92 -15.75
C TYR A 108 0.67 -10.95 -16.68
N GLY A 109 -0.53 -10.64 -17.17
CA GLY A 109 -1.28 -11.52 -18.09
C GLY A 109 -1.98 -12.71 -17.41
N ARG A 110 -2.10 -12.71 -16.08
CA ARG A 110 -2.84 -13.71 -15.29
C ARG A 110 -4.30 -13.28 -15.15
N ASP A 111 -4.98 -13.15 -16.29
CA ASP A 111 -6.32 -12.55 -16.41
C ASP A 111 -7.39 -13.29 -15.57
N GLU A 112 -7.40 -14.63 -15.59
CA GLU A 112 -8.40 -15.41 -14.82
C GLU A 112 -8.25 -15.26 -13.31
N GLU A 113 -7.01 -15.18 -12.82
CA GLU A 113 -6.72 -14.97 -11.40
C GLU A 113 -7.05 -13.54 -10.98
N GLY A 114 -6.76 -12.56 -11.83
CA GLY A 114 -7.12 -11.16 -11.61
C GLY A 114 -8.63 -10.97 -11.51
N LEU A 115 -9.41 -11.64 -12.37
CA LEU A 115 -10.86 -11.64 -12.30
C LEU A 115 -11.38 -12.33 -11.03
N ALA A 116 -10.77 -13.45 -10.63
CA ALA A 116 -11.12 -14.16 -9.41
C ALA A 116 -10.88 -13.30 -8.16
N ALA A 117 -9.73 -12.62 -8.10
CA ALA A 117 -9.37 -11.71 -7.01
C ALA A 117 -10.37 -10.54 -6.95
N LEU A 118 -10.67 -9.91 -8.10
CA LEU A 118 -11.63 -8.81 -8.17
C LEU A 118 -13.05 -9.24 -7.74
N ALA A 119 -13.52 -10.40 -8.21
CA ALA A 119 -14.80 -10.99 -7.84
C ALA A 119 -14.89 -11.28 -6.34
N SER A 120 -13.82 -11.80 -5.73
CA SER A 120 -13.77 -12.06 -4.28
C SER A 120 -13.87 -10.77 -3.45
N MET A 121 -13.35 -9.66 -3.96
CA MET A 121 -13.29 -8.38 -3.25
C MET A 121 -14.58 -7.55 -3.37
N ARG A 122 -15.28 -7.64 -4.51
CA ARG A 122 -16.47 -6.83 -4.80
C ARG A 122 -17.79 -7.58 -4.61
N ALA A 123 -17.85 -8.84 -5.02
CA ALA A 123 -19.08 -9.63 -5.11
C ALA A 123 -19.04 -10.93 -4.27
N GLY A 124 -18.08 -11.05 -3.34
CA GLY A 124 -17.96 -12.23 -2.48
C GLY A 124 -17.61 -13.53 -3.23
N GLY A 125 -17.10 -13.42 -4.46
CA GLY A 125 -16.68 -14.56 -5.29
C GLY A 125 -17.49 -14.75 -6.58
N ASP A 126 -18.54 -13.97 -6.83
CA ASP A 126 -19.29 -14.04 -8.09
C ASP A 126 -18.52 -13.35 -9.23
N ARG A 127 -18.06 -14.16 -10.20
CA ARG A 127 -17.31 -13.72 -11.39
C ARG A 127 -18.19 -13.16 -12.50
N THR A 128 -19.50 -13.37 -12.40
CA THR A 128 -20.47 -13.00 -13.44
C THR A 128 -21.20 -11.70 -13.17
N ASP A 129 -20.92 -11.07 -12.03
CA ASP A 129 -21.50 -9.78 -11.68
C ASP A 129 -21.11 -8.70 -12.69
N VAL A 130 -22.10 -7.89 -13.09
CA VAL A 130 -21.97 -6.88 -14.15
C VAL A 130 -20.95 -5.80 -13.78
N ASP A 131 -20.88 -5.43 -12.49
CA ASP A 131 -19.93 -4.41 -12.03
C ASP A 131 -18.50 -4.95 -12.02
N VAL A 132 -18.29 -6.24 -11.69
CA VAL A 132 -16.97 -6.88 -11.70
C VAL A 132 -16.40 -6.99 -13.12
N VAL A 133 -17.21 -7.42 -14.09
CA VAL A 133 -16.78 -7.55 -15.49
C VAL A 133 -16.48 -6.17 -16.10
N ARG A 134 -17.27 -5.16 -15.74
CA ARG A 134 -17.04 -3.77 -16.16
C ARG A 134 -15.74 -3.21 -15.58
N GLU A 135 -15.53 -3.33 -14.27
CA GLU A 135 -14.30 -2.87 -13.59
C GLU A 135 -13.06 -3.59 -14.15
N TYR A 136 -13.15 -4.90 -14.40
CA TYR A 136 -12.09 -5.67 -15.05
C TYR A 136 -11.77 -5.13 -16.46
N GLY A 137 -12.80 -4.83 -17.26
CA GLY A 137 -12.64 -4.24 -18.60
C GLY A 137 -11.97 -2.88 -18.58
N GLU A 138 -12.34 -2.02 -17.62
CA GLU A 138 -11.74 -0.70 -17.40
C GLU A 138 -10.25 -0.82 -17.05
N ILE A 139 -9.90 -1.70 -16.09
CA ILE A 139 -8.50 -1.92 -15.67
C ILE A 139 -7.65 -2.45 -16.83
N ARG A 140 -8.19 -3.38 -17.63
CA ARG A 140 -7.47 -3.95 -18.78
C ARG A 140 -7.22 -2.91 -19.87
N ALA A 141 -8.20 -2.03 -20.12
CA ALA A 141 -8.06 -0.93 -21.08
C ALA A 141 -7.01 0.09 -20.60
N GLU A 142 -7.01 0.43 -19.32
CA GLU A 142 -6.03 1.34 -18.72
C GLU A 142 -4.61 0.76 -18.79
N ILE A 143 -4.40 -0.50 -18.39
CA ILE A 143 -3.07 -1.14 -18.48
C ILE A 143 -2.56 -1.19 -19.92
N LYS A 144 -3.44 -1.40 -20.90
CA LYS A 144 -3.05 -1.40 -22.30
C LYS A 144 -2.56 -0.02 -22.74
N LEU A 145 -3.29 1.03 -22.38
CA LEU A 145 -2.88 2.42 -22.61
C LEU A 145 -1.58 2.74 -21.87
N GLU A 146 -1.44 2.30 -20.62
CA GLU A 146 -0.21 2.47 -19.85
C GLU A 146 0.97 1.76 -20.49
N ARG A 147 0.83 0.52 -20.99
CA ARG A 147 1.91 -0.18 -21.69
C ARG A 147 2.31 0.54 -22.98
N GLU A 148 1.35 1.14 -23.68
CA GLU A 148 1.60 1.98 -24.86
C GLU A 148 2.31 3.30 -24.47
N MET A 149 2.06 3.83 -23.26
CA MET A 149 2.67 5.06 -22.75
C MET A 149 3.96 4.85 -21.94
N ALA A 150 4.18 3.65 -21.38
CA ALA A 150 5.23 3.33 -20.41
C ALA A 150 6.64 3.29 -21.02
N GLU A 151 6.75 3.48 -22.33
CA GLU A 151 8.03 3.78 -22.97
C GLU A 151 8.55 5.20 -22.66
N THR A 152 7.83 6.00 -21.87
CA THR A 152 8.28 7.35 -21.50
C THR A 152 9.31 7.33 -20.37
N SER A 153 10.54 7.73 -20.72
CA SER A 153 11.70 7.84 -19.86
C SER A 153 11.50 8.83 -18.70
N TRP A 154 12.15 8.59 -17.55
CA TRP A 154 12.22 9.47 -16.38
C TRP A 154 12.54 10.95 -16.70
N ILE A 155 13.14 11.21 -17.86
CA ILE A 155 13.47 12.56 -18.34
C ILE A 155 12.21 13.36 -18.74
N GLU A 156 11.12 12.68 -19.13
CA GLU A 156 9.83 13.31 -19.46
C GLU A 156 9.15 13.91 -18.23
N LEU A 157 9.41 13.41 -17.02
CA LEU A 157 8.93 14.04 -15.77
C LEU A 157 9.50 15.46 -15.57
N VAL A 158 10.65 15.74 -16.17
CA VAL A 158 11.36 17.02 -16.07
C VAL A 158 11.09 17.91 -17.30
N LYS A 159 10.51 17.37 -18.37
CA LYS A 159 10.22 18.11 -19.62
C LYS A 159 8.72 18.37 -19.79
N GLY A 160 8.37 19.55 -20.32
CA GLY A 160 7.03 19.85 -20.82
C GLY A 160 5.94 20.13 -19.78
N THR A 161 4.72 19.68 -20.09
CA THR A 161 3.44 20.08 -19.47
C THR A 161 3.22 19.51 -18.06
N VAL A 162 3.92 18.43 -17.71
CA VAL A 162 3.78 17.75 -16.40
C VAL A 162 4.68 18.35 -15.32
N LEU A 163 5.71 19.12 -15.68
CA LEU A 163 6.68 19.70 -14.73
C LEU A 163 6.01 20.53 -13.63
N LYS A 164 5.00 21.33 -13.97
CA LYS A 164 4.26 22.13 -12.98
C LYS A 164 3.55 21.27 -11.94
N ARG A 165 2.96 20.13 -12.36
CA ARG A 165 2.28 19.19 -11.47
C ARG A 165 3.28 18.47 -10.57
N THR A 166 4.42 18.05 -11.13
CA THR A 166 5.52 17.42 -10.38
C THR A 166 6.10 18.37 -9.33
N LEU A 167 6.37 19.63 -9.69
CA LEU A 167 6.91 20.63 -8.76
C LEU A 167 5.94 20.94 -7.61
N ILE A 168 4.64 21.02 -7.88
CA ILE A 168 3.63 21.19 -6.82
C ILE A 168 3.64 19.99 -5.88
N GLY A 169 3.73 18.76 -6.39
CA GLY A 169 3.81 17.55 -5.56
C GLY A 169 5.06 17.53 -4.68
N VAL A 170 6.23 17.82 -5.24
CA VAL A 170 7.50 17.89 -4.50
C VAL A 170 7.48 18.99 -3.45
N PHE A 171 6.94 20.16 -3.80
CA PHE A 171 6.82 21.29 -2.88
C PHE A 171 5.90 20.95 -1.71
N ILE A 172 4.70 20.42 -1.95
CA ILE A 172 3.77 20.01 -0.90
C ILE A 172 4.40 18.96 0.02
N GLN A 173 5.16 18.00 -0.53
CA GLN A 173 5.81 16.96 0.26
C GLN A 173 6.98 17.47 1.11
N THR A 174 7.59 18.60 0.74
CA THR A 174 8.69 19.21 1.50
C THR A 174 8.20 19.94 2.74
N PHE A 175 6.92 20.33 2.77
CA PHE A 175 6.28 21.04 3.88
C PHE A 175 5.42 20.12 4.78
N GLN A 176 5.45 18.80 4.56
CA GLN A 176 4.87 17.79 5.46
C GLN A 176 5.92 17.27 6.44
#